data_AF-A0A1H1KTU1-F1
#
_entry.id   AF-A0A1H1KTU1-F1
#
_cell.length_a   1.000
_cell.length_b   1.000
_cell.length_c   1.000
_cell.angle_alpha   90.00
_cell.angle_beta   90.00
_cell.angle_gamma   90.00
#
_symmetry.space_group_name_H-M   'P 1'
#
loop_
_entity.id
_entity.type
_entity.pdbx_description
1 polymer ?
#
loop_
_entity_poly.entity_id
_entity_poly.type
_entity_poly.pdbx_seq_one_letter_code
_entity_poly.pdbx_strand_id
1 'polypeptide(L)'
;MRWLGRVTAEQQATWLQVLKVLVAIAVSWFASLLLVGAELPIFAAIAALLVVAPSVNQSLGKGIERSVGTLGGVVLAWLASLVLPPGPLMVLAVTMLAVVVARGLRLAPMAANQLPISAMILLALGAGSGPLFGFERIVETLIGAVCALLINLAVVPPVQHEPAERVMRELAHAIADAYDRVGGALAAGAEREDLLPEARALRERIQATRAAMDDLEDSTRLNPRARLLRDRLERDERLLLTLTVLANRVIGMSRTIADREEAFADPALTRDPTVRRIASESRRIAHEVRALVDQHALDDGRTTSMPRLDGPMLTEPIAVPTPDPVHWVLIGALLEDVRQARESLEAGSEGV
;
A
#
# COMPACT_ATOMS: atom_id res chain seq x y z
N MET A 1 -28.36 3.97 -2.00
CA MET A 1 -28.27 2.67 -1.29
C MET A 1 -27.00 1.84 -1.61
N ARG A 2 -26.05 2.29 -2.45
CA ARG A 2 -24.82 1.52 -2.81
C ARG A 2 -23.66 1.62 -1.81
N TRP A 3 -23.81 2.37 -0.70
CA TRP A 3 -22.76 2.56 0.32
C TRP A 3 -22.70 1.44 1.38
N LEU A 4 -23.78 0.67 1.55
CA LEU A 4 -23.88 -0.36 2.59
C LEU A 4 -23.32 -1.73 2.16
N GLY A 5 -23.12 -1.95 0.85
CA GLY A 5 -22.75 -3.25 0.29
C GLY A 5 -21.26 -3.58 0.30
N ARG A 6 -20.38 -2.62 0.61
CA ARG A 6 -18.92 -2.87 0.74
C ARG A 6 -18.51 -3.43 2.10
N VAL A 7 -19.42 -3.43 3.08
CA VAL A 7 -19.10 -3.70 4.50
C VAL A 7 -19.09 -5.20 4.84
N THR A 8 -19.71 -6.07 4.04
CA THR A 8 -20.09 -7.41 4.50
C THR A 8 -19.03 -8.51 4.32
N ALA A 9 -18.10 -8.40 3.37
CA ALA A 9 -16.98 -9.36 3.27
C ALA A 9 -15.81 -9.01 4.21
N GLU A 10 -15.68 -7.74 4.64
CA GLU A 10 -14.68 -7.26 5.60
C GLU A 10 -14.96 -7.70 7.06
N GLN A 11 -16.10 -8.32 7.36
CA GLN A 11 -16.58 -8.48 8.75
C GLN A 11 -15.79 -9.47 9.61
N GLN A 12 -15.25 -10.57 9.07
CA GLN A 12 -14.60 -11.58 9.91
C GLN A 12 -13.20 -11.16 10.37
N ALA A 13 -12.41 -10.54 9.49
CA ALA A 13 -11.15 -9.91 9.86
C ALA A 13 -11.38 -8.78 10.90
N THR A 14 -12.51 -8.09 10.79
CA THR A 14 -12.93 -7.04 11.72
C THR A 14 -13.27 -7.59 13.12
N TRP A 15 -13.99 -8.70 13.26
CA TRP A 15 -14.35 -9.25 14.58
C TRP A 15 -13.16 -9.79 15.36
N LEU A 16 -12.21 -10.47 14.70
CA LEU A 16 -10.98 -10.91 15.35
C LEU A 16 -10.18 -9.70 15.86
N GLN A 17 -10.12 -8.64 15.06
CA GLN A 17 -9.45 -7.39 15.46
C GLN A 17 -10.14 -6.76 16.68
N VAL A 18 -11.48 -6.71 16.70
CA VAL A 18 -12.25 -6.22 17.85
C VAL A 18 -11.93 -7.06 19.10
N LEU A 19 -11.90 -8.39 18.98
CA LEU A 19 -11.57 -9.27 20.09
C LEU A 19 -10.14 -9.03 20.61
N LYS A 20 -9.15 -8.86 19.72
CA LYS A 20 -7.77 -8.51 20.11
C LYS A 20 -7.72 -7.22 20.93
N VAL A 21 -8.44 -6.19 20.47
CA VAL A 21 -8.52 -4.91 21.17
C VAL A 21 -9.13 -5.08 22.56
N LEU A 22 -10.28 -5.76 22.65
CA LEU A 22 -10.96 -6.00 23.93
C LEU A 22 -10.09 -6.78 24.91
N VAL A 23 -9.44 -7.85 24.44
CA VAL A 23 -8.53 -8.65 25.26
C VAL A 23 -7.31 -7.84 25.69
N ALA A 24 -6.69 -7.06 24.80
CA ALA A 24 -5.55 -6.23 25.14
C ALA A 24 -5.90 -5.16 26.18
N ILE A 25 -7.07 -4.53 26.06
CA ILE A 25 -7.58 -3.57 27.06
C ILE A 25 -7.74 -4.27 28.42
N ALA A 26 -8.46 -5.38 28.48
CA ALA A 26 -8.69 -6.10 29.73
C ALA A 26 -7.37 -6.57 30.36
N VAL A 27 -6.48 -7.19 29.58
CA VAL A 27 -5.18 -7.68 30.06
C VAL A 27 -4.30 -6.53 30.54
N SER A 28 -4.22 -5.41 29.81
CA SER A 28 -3.44 -4.25 30.25
C SER A 28 -3.97 -3.62 31.54
N TRP A 29 -5.30 -3.58 31.70
CA TRP A 29 -5.96 -3.08 32.90
C TRP A 29 -5.57 -3.93 34.12
N PHE A 30 -5.79 -5.24 34.05
CA PHE A 30 -5.45 -6.15 35.16
C PHE A 30 -3.95 -6.25 35.40
N ALA A 31 -3.12 -6.20 34.35
CA ALA A 31 -1.67 -6.18 34.48
C ALA A 31 -1.21 -4.94 35.25
N SER A 32 -1.76 -3.77 34.95
CA SER A 32 -1.43 -2.54 35.66
C SER A 32 -1.88 -2.56 37.13
N LEU A 33 -3.09 -3.09 37.41
CA LEU A 33 -3.56 -3.30 38.79
C LEU A 33 -2.59 -4.17 39.59
N LEU A 34 -2.15 -5.30 39.03
CA LEU A 34 -1.30 -6.26 39.73
C LEU A 34 0.15 -5.80 39.89
N LEU A 35 0.72 -5.19 38.85
CA LEU A 35 2.15 -4.86 38.80
C LEU A 35 2.48 -3.54 39.50
N VAL A 36 1.56 -2.56 39.43
CA VAL A 36 1.81 -1.19 39.89
C VAL A 36 0.88 -0.79 41.03
N GLY A 37 -0.20 -1.55 41.27
CA GLY A 37 -1.19 -1.19 42.28
C GLY A 37 -1.99 0.06 41.94
N ALA A 38 -2.06 0.43 40.66
CA ALA A 38 -2.80 1.62 40.22
C ALA A 38 -4.28 1.50 40.59
N GLU A 39 -4.87 2.52 41.23
CA GLU A 39 -6.28 2.46 41.63
C GLU A 39 -7.22 2.46 40.41
N LEU A 40 -6.82 3.13 39.32
CA LEU A 40 -7.62 3.29 38.12
C LEU A 40 -6.72 3.35 36.86
N PRO A 41 -6.30 2.20 36.30
CA PRO A 41 -5.28 2.11 35.24
C PRO A 41 -5.81 2.45 33.84
N ILE A 42 -6.38 3.64 33.70
CA ILE A 42 -7.01 4.11 32.46
C ILE A 42 -5.96 4.28 31.36
N PHE A 43 -4.74 4.73 31.67
CA PHE A 43 -3.74 5.00 30.64
C PHE A 43 -3.21 3.72 30.01
N ALA A 44 -3.14 2.62 30.78
CA ALA A 44 -2.79 1.31 30.26
C ALA A 44 -3.85 0.82 29.26
N ALA A 45 -5.13 0.92 29.61
CA ALA A 45 -6.23 0.54 28.71
C ALA A 45 -6.29 1.41 27.45
N ILE A 46 -6.13 2.74 27.56
CA ILE A 46 -6.09 3.63 26.39
C ILE A 46 -4.88 3.31 25.51
N ALA A 47 -3.71 3.06 26.10
CA ALA A 47 -2.52 2.70 25.35
C ALA A 47 -2.75 1.38 24.59
N ALA A 48 -3.30 0.35 25.24
CA ALA A 48 -3.62 -0.92 24.58
C ALA A 48 -4.60 -0.73 23.42
N LEU A 49 -5.69 0.03 23.64
CA LEU A 49 -6.68 0.36 22.61
C LEU A 49 -6.05 1.02 21.37
N LEU A 50 -5.14 1.97 21.57
CA LEU A 50 -4.55 2.73 20.46
C LEU A 50 -3.40 2.00 19.77
N VAL A 51 -2.72 1.10 20.47
CA VAL A 51 -1.52 0.39 19.97
C VAL A 51 -1.89 -0.91 19.23
N VAL A 52 -3.00 -1.56 19.56
CA VAL A 52 -3.45 -2.74 18.81
C VAL A 52 -3.78 -2.34 17.37
N ALA A 53 -3.11 -2.98 16.42
CA ALA A 53 -3.20 -2.73 14.97
C ALA A 53 -3.34 -4.07 14.22
N PRO A 54 -3.71 -4.06 12.93
CA PRO A 54 -3.85 -5.28 12.14
C PRO A 54 -2.56 -6.13 12.05
N SER A 55 -1.38 -5.49 12.02
CA SER A 55 -0.09 -6.18 12.00
C SER A 55 0.76 -5.88 13.24
N VAL A 56 1.66 -6.82 13.57
CA VAL A 56 2.60 -6.69 14.68
C VAL A 56 3.55 -5.51 14.47
N ASN A 57 4.01 -5.28 13.23
CA ASN A 57 4.89 -4.16 12.89
C ASN A 57 4.20 -2.81 13.12
N GLN A 58 2.96 -2.67 12.68
CA GLN A 58 2.17 -1.47 12.94
C GLN A 58 1.90 -1.27 14.43
N SER A 59 1.61 -2.33 15.18
CA SER A 59 1.46 -2.24 16.64
C SER A 59 2.74 -1.80 17.32
N LEU A 60 3.90 -2.34 16.91
CA LEU A 60 5.19 -1.93 17.45
C LEU A 60 5.46 -0.45 17.18
N GLY A 61 5.28 0.01 15.94
CA GLY A 61 5.42 1.42 15.56
C GLY A 61 4.52 2.32 16.40
N LYS A 62 3.22 2.03 16.47
CA LYS A 62 2.27 2.78 17.30
C LYS A 62 2.63 2.76 18.79
N GLY A 63 3.14 1.65 19.31
CA GLY A 63 3.62 1.52 20.69
C GLY A 63 4.79 2.45 20.98
N ILE A 64 5.77 2.51 20.07
CA ILE A 64 6.92 3.43 20.15
C ILE A 64 6.43 4.88 20.06
N GLU A 65 5.60 5.21 19.07
CA GLU A 65 5.05 6.56 18.91
C GLU A 65 4.27 7.02 20.15
N ARG A 66 3.42 6.15 20.69
CA ARG A 66 2.68 6.42 21.94
C ARG A 66 3.63 6.73 23.08
N SER A 67 4.64 5.89 23.26
CA SER A 67 5.57 5.96 24.40
C SER A 67 6.43 7.21 24.32
N VAL A 68 6.95 7.53 23.12
CA VAL A 68 7.73 8.76 22.86
C VAL A 68 6.88 10.00 23.11
N GLY A 69 5.64 10.03 22.59
CA GLY A 69 4.72 11.14 22.82
C GLY A 69 4.40 11.33 24.31
N THR A 70 4.07 10.24 25.02
CA THR A 70 3.78 10.31 26.46
C THR A 70 4.99 10.77 27.27
N LEU A 71 6.16 10.17 27.05
CA LEU A 71 7.39 10.54 27.72
C LEU A 71 7.76 12.00 27.46
N GLY A 72 7.74 12.43 26.20
CA GLY A 72 8.03 13.80 25.81
C GLY A 72 7.08 14.82 26.44
N GLY A 73 5.78 14.50 26.48
CA GLY A 73 4.80 15.38 27.12
C GLY A 73 4.96 15.46 28.64
N VAL A 74 5.23 14.32 29.30
CA VAL A 74 5.50 14.27 30.75
C VAL A 74 6.76 15.08 31.10
N VAL A 75 7.86 14.89 30.36
CA VAL A 75 9.10 15.64 30.57
C VAL A 75 8.90 17.13 30.36
N LEU A 76 8.21 17.52 29.28
CA LEU A 76 7.95 18.93 28.98
C LEU A 76 7.11 19.60 30.06
N ALA A 77 6.04 18.94 30.52
CA ALA A 77 5.20 19.43 31.61
C ALA A 77 5.96 19.51 32.93
N TRP A 78 6.79 18.51 33.25
CA TRP A 78 7.63 18.53 34.44
C TRP A 78 8.62 19.69 34.42
N LEU A 79 9.37 19.88 33.33
CA LEU A 79 10.30 21.00 33.17
C LEU A 79 9.59 22.36 33.28
N ALA A 80 8.41 22.49 32.67
CA ALA A 80 7.61 23.70 32.77
C ALA A 80 7.21 23.99 34.22
N SER A 81 6.84 22.97 34.99
CA SER A 81 6.41 23.12 36.39
C SER A 81 7.51 23.61 37.33
N LEU A 82 8.78 23.48 36.95
CA LEU A 82 9.92 23.98 37.71
C LEU A 82 10.13 25.50 37.55
N VAL A 83 9.62 26.09 36.48
CA VAL A 83 9.95 27.48 36.06
C VAL A 83 8.72 28.38 36.03
N LEU A 84 7.55 27.83 35.70
CA LEU A 84 6.31 28.58 35.53
C LEU A 84 5.37 28.40 36.73
N PRO A 85 4.65 29.47 37.13
CA PRO A 85 3.64 29.36 38.17
C PRO A 85 2.46 28.49 37.70
N PRO A 86 1.87 27.67 38.59
CA PRO A 86 0.75 26.81 38.24
C PRO A 86 -0.49 27.66 37.89
N GLY A 87 -1.17 27.30 36.81
CA GLY A 87 -2.43 27.93 36.42
C GLY A 87 -2.87 27.65 34.98
N PRO A 88 -4.07 28.11 34.58
CA PRO A 88 -4.63 27.83 33.25
C PRO A 88 -3.76 28.34 32.10
N LEU A 89 -3.12 29.50 32.27
CA LEU A 89 -2.22 30.09 31.28
C LEU A 89 -0.97 29.24 31.06
N MET A 90 -0.44 28.62 32.11
CA MET A 90 0.71 27.70 32.01
C MET A 90 0.33 26.47 31.18
N VAL A 91 -0.82 25.85 31.48
CA VAL A 91 -1.32 24.68 30.72
C VAL A 91 -1.46 25.03 29.25
N LEU A 92 -2.07 26.18 28.94
CA LEU A 92 -2.27 26.64 27.57
C LEU A 92 -0.93 26.89 26.86
N ALA A 93 -0.02 27.64 27.48
CA ALA A 93 1.28 27.98 26.90
C ALA A 93 2.13 26.73 26.62
N VAL A 94 2.20 25.80 27.57
CA VAL A 94 2.98 24.57 27.42
C VAL A 94 2.35 23.65 26.38
N THR A 95 1.03 23.57 26.29
CA THR A 95 0.34 22.77 25.26
C THR A 95 0.60 23.34 23.85
N MET A 96 0.60 24.66 23.69
CA MET A 96 0.98 25.29 22.40
C MET A 96 2.44 25.03 22.07
N LEU A 97 3.34 25.16 23.06
CA LEU A 97 4.76 24.85 22.90
C LEU A 97 4.96 23.38 22.50
N ALA A 98 4.24 22.46 23.12
CA ALA A 98 4.28 21.03 22.81
C ALA A 98 3.95 20.74 21.34
N VAL A 99 2.95 21.40 20.77
CA VAL A 99 2.59 21.28 19.35
C VAL A 99 3.73 21.80 18.46
N VAL A 100 4.31 22.95 18.79
CA VAL A 100 5.44 23.53 18.03
C VAL A 100 6.66 22.62 18.10
N VAL A 101 6.99 22.10 19.28
CA VAL A 101 8.10 21.17 19.49
C VAL A 101 7.89 19.87 18.72
N ALA A 102 6.69 19.29 18.80
CA ALA A 102 6.37 18.06 18.06
C ALA A 102 6.55 18.24 16.55
N ARG A 103 6.14 19.39 16.01
CA ARG A 103 6.30 19.72 14.60
C ARG A 103 7.76 20.02 14.23
N GLY A 104 8.49 20.73 15.09
CA GLY A 104 9.91 21.03 14.92
C GLY A 104 10.79 19.78 14.89
N LEU A 105 10.49 18.81 15.77
CA LEU A 105 11.15 17.51 15.83
C LEU A 105 10.67 16.51 14.76
N ARG A 106 9.66 16.89 13.94
CA ARG A 106 9.04 16.04 12.93
C ARG A 106 8.59 14.69 13.50
N LEU A 107 7.99 14.71 14.69
CA LEU A 107 7.50 13.49 15.33
C LEU A 107 6.45 12.81 14.45
N ALA A 108 6.43 11.48 14.52
CA ALA A 108 5.41 10.68 13.85
C ALA A 108 4.00 11.05 14.34
N PRO A 109 2.94 10.89 13.51
CA PRO A 109 1.64 11.50 13.77
C PRO A 109 1.04 11.18 15.14
N MET A 110 1.18 9.95 15.62
CA MET A 110 0.61 9.55 16.92
C MET A 110 1.43 10.14 18.08
N ALA A 111 2.76 10.17 17.97
CA ALA A 111 3.63 10.83 18.93
C ALA A 111 3.38 12.34 19.00
N ALA A 112 3.23 12.98 17.83
CA ALA A 112 3.01 14.41 17.69
C ALA A 112 1.70 14.87 18.35
N ASN A 113 0.65 14.06 18.27
CA ASN A 113 -0.61 14.31 18.96
C ASN A 113 -0.52 13.97 20.45
N GLN A 114 0.20 12.91 20.82
CA GLN A 114 0.25 12.45 22.20
C GLN A 114 1.10 13.34 23.12
N LEU A 115 2.12 14.00 22.59
CA LEU A 115 2.98 14.93 23.33
C LEU A 115 2.20 16.09 24.00
N PRO A 116 1.42 16.91 23.26
CA PRO A 116 0.61 17.97 23.88
C PRO A 116 -0.49 17.40 24.78
N ILE A 117 -1.14 16.28 24.43
CA ILE A 117 -2.16 15.65 25.28
C ILE A 117 -1.58 15.24 26.63
N SER A 118 -0.39 14.63 26.63
CA SER A 118 0.26 14.16 27.85
C SER A 118 0.71 15.32 28.73
N ALA A 119 1.32 16.35 28.12
CA ALA A 119 1.70 17.57 28.83
C ALA A 119 0.48 18.26 29.45
N MET A 120 -0.59 18.44 28.67
CA MET A 120 -1.82 19.09 29.10
C MET A 120 -2.46 18.36 30.28
N ILE A 121 -2.67 17.04 30.17
CA ILE A 121 -3.31 16.27 31.25
C ILE A 121 -2.41 16.24 32.50
N LEU A 122 -1.08 16.15 32.35
CA LEU A 122 -0.16 16.19 33.50
C LEU A 122 -0.23 17.53 34.23
N LEU A 123 -0.27 18.65 33.51
CA LEU A 123 -0.36 19.98 34.15
C LEU A 123 -1.76 20.26 34.71
N ALA A 124 -2.82 19.78 34.04
CA ALA A 124 -4.20 20.02 34.46
C ALA A 124 -4.59 19.19 35.69
N LEU A 125 -4.20 17.92 35.74
CA LEU A 125 -4.51 17.02 36.87
C LEU A 125 -3.41 17.01 37.93
N GLY A 126 -2.15 17.23 37.53
CA GLY A 126 -0.97 17.07 38.36
C GLY A 126 -0.53 18.31 39.13
N ALA A 127 -1.28 19.42 39.09
CA ALA A 127 -0.99 20.62 39.90
C ALA A 127 -0.95 20.35 41.42
N GLY A 128 -1.33 19.15 41.89
CA GLY A 128 -1.15 18.67 43.27
C GLY A 128 -0.56 17.27 43.45
N SER A 129 -0.23 16.54 42.36
CA SER A 129 0.10 15.09 42.42
C SER A 129 1.61 14.77 42.35
N GLY A 130 2.45 15.79 42.11
CA GLY A 130 3.91 15.65 42.09
C GLY A 130 4.47 14.79 40.93
N PRO A 131 5.79 14.55 40.92
CA PRO A 131 6.49 13.79 39.88
C PRO A 131 6.00 12.34 39.72
N LEU A 132 5.40 11.78 40.78
CA LEU A 132 4.93 10.39 40.83
C LEU A 132 3.84 10.12 39.77
N PHE A 133 2.90 11.05 39.61
CA PHE A 133 1.81 10.91 38.63
C PHE A 133 2.32 10.90 37.18
N GLY A 134 3.36 11.69 36.87
CA GLY A 134 4.00 11.65 35.55
C GLY A 134 4.66 10.30 35.28
N PHE A 135 5.30 9.71 36.29
CA PHE A 135 5.93 8.39 36.21
C PHE A 135 4.89 7.28 36.03
N GLU A 136 3.81 7.28 36.80
CA GLU A 136 2.70 6.32 36.67
C GLU A 136 2.17 6.27 35.24
N ARG A 137 1.98 7.43 34.60
CA ARG A 137 1.52 7.50 33.21
C ARG A 137 2.47 6.87 32.21
N ILE A 138 3.78 7.04 32.41
CA ILE A 138 4.79 6.41 31.56
C ILE A 138 4.71 4.90 31.73
N VAL A 139 4.69 4.42 32.98
CA VAL A 139 4.63 2.99 33.29
C VAL A 139 3.35 2.36 32.75
N GLU A 140 2.18 2.95 33.00
CA GLU A 140 0.91 2.46 32.47
C GLU A 140 0.89 2.43 30.94
N THR A 141 1.40 3.47 30.28
CA THR A 141 1.48 3.51 28.82
C THR A 141 2.35 2.38 28.29
N LEU A 142 3.49 2.11 28.93
CA LEU A 142 4.38 1.01 28.55
C LEU A 142 3.72 -0.34 28.76
N ILE A 143 3.02 -0.56 29.88
CA ILE A 143 2.26 -1.79 30.14
C ILE A 143 1.23 -2.00 29.04
N GLY A 144 0.42 -0.98 28.72
CA GLY A 144 -0.57 -1.06 27.66
C GLY A 144 0.02 -1.39 26.29
N ALA A 145 1.13 -0.74 25.93
CA ALA A 145 1.82 -1.00 24.66
C ALA A 145 2.40 -2.42 24.59
N VAL A 146 3.02 -2.91 25.67
CA VAL A 146 3.56 -4.27 25.76
C VAL A 146 2.43 -5.31 25.69
N CYS A 147 1.34 -5.13 26.45
CA CYS A 147 0.19 -6.02 26.39
C CYS A 147 -0.42 -6.06 24.98
N ALA A 148 -0.58 -4.91 24.31
CA ALA A 148 -1.06 -4.85 22.94
C ALA A 148 -0.16 -5.64 21.98
N LEU A 149 1.16 -5.49 22.10
CA LEU A 149 2.12 -6.21 21.26
C LEU A 149 2.07 -7.73 21.52
N LEU A 150 2.03 -8.14 22.79
CA LEU A 150 1.94 -9.55 23.18
C LEU A 150 0.65 -10.21 22.68
N ILE A 151 -0.49 -9.54 22.81
CA ILE A 151 -1.77 -10.06 22.30
C ILE A 151 -1.75 -10.13 20.77
N ASN A 152 -1.18 -9.13 20.09
CA ASN A 152 -1.11 -9.15 18.63
C ASN A 152 -0.14 -10.22 18.10
N LEU A 153 0.89 -10.55 18.87
CA LEU A 153 1.81 -11.65 18.61
C LEU A 153 1.20 -13.02 18.92
N ALA A 154 0.47 -13.17 20.03
CA ALA A 154 -0.15 -14.42 20.43
C ALA A 154 -1.31 -14.81 19.51
N VAL A 155 -2.13 -13.83 19.14
CA VAL A 155 -3.21 -13.99 18.16
C VAL A 155 -2.67 -13.61 16.79
N VAL A 156 -1.73 -14.42 16.27
CA VAL A 156 -1.07 -14.16 14.99
C VAL A 156 -2.15 -13.95 13.91
N PRO A 157 -2.22 -12.76 13.27
CA PRO A 157 -3.19 -12.52 12.22
C PRO A 157 -2.94 -13.49 11.06
N PRO A 158 -3.99 -14.05 10.42
CA PRO A 158 -3.81 -14.74 9.15
C PRO A 158 -3.21 -13.73 8.17
N VAL A 159 -2.21 -14.15 7.40
CA VAL A 159 -1.63 -13.26 6.39
C VAL A 159 -2.66 -13.12 5.27
N GLN A 160 -3.28 -11.94 5.17
CA GLN A 160 -4.35 -11.69 4.20
C GLN A 160 -3.72 -11.38 2.84
N HIS A 161 -3.41 -12.42 2.08
CA HIS A 161 -2.83 -12.31 0.73
C HIS A 161 -3.88 -11.96 -0.34
N GLU A 162 -5.14 -12.35 -0.12
CA GLU A 162 -6.21 -12.18 -1.10
C GLU A 162 -6.43 -10.73 -1.59
N PRO A 163 -6.36 -9.67 -0.75
CA PRO A 163 -6.55 -8.31 -1.21
C PRO A 163 -5.46 -7.86 -2.20
N ALA A 164 -4.19 -8.10 -1.86
CA ALA A 164 -3.05 -7.75 -2.72
C ALA A 164 -3.09 -8.53 -4.04
N GLU A 165 -3.39 -9.83 -3.96
CA GLU A 165 -3.56 -10.69 -5.13
C GLU A 165 -4.69 -10.21 -6.04
N ARG A 166 -5.85 -9.84 -5.48
CA ARG A 166 -6.99 -9.35 -6.25
C ARG A 166 -6.62 -8.10 -7.05
N VAL A 167 -6.00 -7.13 -6.39
CA VAL A 167 -5.61 -5.88 -7.04
C VAL A 167 -4.51 -6.13 -8.09
N MET A 168 -3.60 -7.09 -7.86
CA MET A 168 -2.61 -7.52 -8.85
C MET A 168 -3.26 -8.10 -10.11
N ARG A 169 -4.24 -9.00 -9.95
CA ARG A 169 -5.02 -9.56 -11.06
C ARG A 169 -5.78 -8.49 -11.83
N GLU A 170 -6.43 -7.58 -11.12
CA GLU A 170 -7.14 -6.46 -11.74
C GLU A 170 -6.20 -5.52 -12.52
N LEU A 171 -4.98 -5.29 -12.01
CA LEU A 171 -3.95 -4.53 -12.73
C LEU A 171 -3.51 -5.26 -14.01
N ALA A 172 -3.19 -6.54 -13.93
CA ALA A 172 -2.76 -7.33 -15.09
C ALA A 172 -3.82 -7.32 -16.20
N HIS A 173 -5.10 -7.54 -15.85
CA HIS A 173 -6.19 -7.48 -16.82
C HIS A 173 -6.36 -6.08 -17.41
N ALA A 174 -6.28 -5.02 -16.60
CA ALA A 174 -6.35 -3.65 -17.10
C ALA A 174 -5.19 -3.29 -18.05
N ILE A 175 -3.98 -3.81 -17.80
CA ILE A 175 -2.83 -3.68 -18.71
C ILE A 175 -3.12 -4.39 -20.03
N ALA A 176 -3.61 -5.63 -19.98
CA ALA A 176 -3.95 -6.39 -21.16
C ALA A 176 -5.03 -5.68 -22.01
N ASP A 177 -6.09 -5.19 -21.37
CA ASP A 177 -7.16 -4.44 -22.03
C ASP A 177 -6.64 -3.13 -22.65
N ALA A 178 -5.66 -2.48 -22.02
CA ALA A 178 -4.99 -1.31 -22.60
C ALA A 178 -4.18 -1.67 -23.85
N TYR A 179 -3.47 -2.79 -23.85
CA TYR A 179 -2.72 -3.26 -25.02
C TYR A 179 -3.64 -3.67 -26.18
N ASP A 180 -4.77 -4.32 -25.90
CA ASP A 180 -5.80 -4.63 -26.90
C ASP A 180 -6.38 -3.36 -27.52
N ARG A 181 -6.64 -2.33 -26.69
CA ARG A 181 -7.10 -1.01 -27.16
C ARG A 181 -6.06 -0.30 -28.02
N VAL A 182 -4.79 -0.30 -27.63
CA VAL A 182 -3.69 0.20 -28.46
C VAL A 182 -3.64 -0.55 -29.80
N GLY A 183 -3.74 -1.87 -29.78
CA GLY A 183 -3.78 -2.69 -31.00
C GLY A 183 -5.03 -2.44 -31.87
N GLY A 184 -6.15 -2.04 -31.29
CA GLY A 184 -7.34 -1.59 -32.02
C GLY A 184 -7.18 -0.18 -32.61
N ALA A 185 -6.64 0.75 -31.83
CA ALA A 185 -6.44 2.15 -32.19
C ALA A 185 -5.44 2.37 -33.33
N LEU A 186 -4.57 1.40 -33.62
CA LEU A 186 -3.66 1.45 -34.77
C LEU A 186 -4.35 1.13 -36.10
N ALA A 187 -5.59 0.64 -36.09
CA ALA A 187 -6.34 0.36 -37.32
C ALA A 187 -6.88 1.64 -37.99
N ALA A 188 -7.08 1.57 -39.31
CA ALA A 188 -7.70 2.65 -40.07
C ALA A 188 -9.14 2.90 -39.61
N GLY A 189 -9.50 4.16 -39.36
CA GLY A 189 -10.84 4.55 -38.91
C GLY A 189 -11.18 4.15 -37.46
N ALA A 190 -10.20 3.70 -36.67
CA ALA A 190 -10.41 3.38 -35.26
C ALA A 190 -10.66 4.65 -34.42
N GLU A 191 -11.55 4.54 -33.44
CA GLU A 191 -11.75 5.55 -32.40
C GLU A 191 -10.59 5.52 -31.39
N ARG A 192 -10.16 6.70 -30.94
CA ARG A 192 -8.98 6.87 -30.06
C ARG A 192 -9.29 7.62 -28.75
N GLU A 193 -10.55 8.00 -28.53
CA GLU A 193 -10.99 8.87 -27.44
C GLU A 193 -10.70 8.28 -26.04
N ASP A 194 -10.80 6.95 -25.90
CA ASP A 194 -10.64 6.27 -24.61
C ASP A 194 -9.18 6.02 -24.19
N LEU A 195 -8.20 6.27 -25.07
CA LEU A 195 -6.79 5.93 -24.80
C LEU A 195 -6.21 6.73 -23.61
N LEU A 196 -6.47 8.03 -23.54
CA LEU A 196 -5.94 8.90 -22.49
C LEU A 196 -6.65 8.71 -21.14
N PRO A 197 -8.00 8.65 -21.06
CA PRO A 197 -8.70 8.30 -19.82
C PRO A 197 -8.23 6.98 -19.22
N GLU A 198 -8.12 5.92 -20.03
CA GLU A 198 -7.68 4.60 -19.58
C GLU A 198 -6.21 4.59 -19.14
N ALA A 199 -5.32 5.29 -19.85
CA ALA A 199 -3.93 5.46 -19.43
C ALA A 199 -3.80 6.18 -18.07
N ARG A 200 -4.71 7.10 -17.75
CA ARG A 200 -4.77 7.75 -16.42
C ARG A 200 -5.27 6.79 -15.36
N ALA A 201 -6.36 6.07 -15.62
CA ALA A 201 -6.89 5.06 -14.72
C ALA A 201 -5.87 3.95 -14.40
N LEU A 202 -5.04 3.58 -15.39
CA LEU A 202 -3.99 2.59 -15.20
C LEU A 202 -2.92 3.06 -14.20
N ARG A 203 -2.55 4.34 -14.19
CA ARG A 203 -1.61 4.90 -13.18
C ARG A 203 -2.17 4.77 -11.77
N GLU A 204 -3.46 5.04 -11.58
CA GLU A 204 -4.13 4.90 -10.28
C GLU A 204 -4.14 3.44 -9.81
N ARG A 205 -4.41 2.49 -10.72
CA ARG A 205 -4.35 1.06 -10.44
C ARG A 205 -2.95 0.59 -10.02
N ILE A 206 -1.89 1.09 -10.66
CA ILE A 206 -0.50 0.79 -10.25
C ILE A 206 -0.25 1.24 -8.80
N GLN A 207 -0.66 2.46 -8.45
CA GLN A 207 -0.47 2.99 -7.09
C GLN A 207 -1.27 2.19 -6.05
N ALA A 208 -2.52 1.83 -6.36
CA ALA A 208 -3.33 0.98 -5.50
C ALA A 208 -2.71 -0.41 -5.30
N THR A 209 -2.15 -1.00 -6.36
CA THR A 209 -1.49 -2.32 -6.28
C THR A 209 -0.22 -2.26 -5.43
N ARG A 210 0.59 -1.21 -5.59
CA ARG A 210 1.78 -0.97 -4.75
C ARG A 210 1.43 -0.81 -3.29
N ALA A 211 0.44 0.02 -2.97
CA ALA A 211 -0.02 0.20 -1.59
C ALA A 211 -0.49 -1.13 -0.97
N ALA A 212 -1.22 -1.95 -1.73
CA ALA A 212 -1.65 -3.26 -1.26
C ALA A 212 -0.48 -4.24 -1.03
N MET A 213 0.57 -4.19 -1.86
CA MET A 213 1.79 -4.98 -1.67
C MET A 213 2.64 -4.48 -0.49
N ASP A 214 2.75 -3.17 -0.29
CA ASP A 214 3.43 -2.57 0.86
C ASP A 214 2.74 -2.98 2.17
N ASP A 215 1.41 -2.93 2.20
CA ASP A 215 0.60 -3.41 3.34
C ASP A 215 0.83 -4.91 3.61
N LEU A 216 0.96 -5.70 2.54
CA LEU A 216 1.26 -7.13 2.63
C LEU A 216 2.65 -7.38 3.21
N GLU A 217 3.67 -6.68 2.72
CA GLU A 217 5.04 -6.77 3.21
C GLU A 217 5.11 -6.37 4.69
N ASP A 218 4.49 -5.26 5.07
CA ASP A 218 4.45 -4.81 6.46
C ASP A 218 3.73 -5.80 7.39
N SER A 219 2.72 -6.50 6.88
CA SER A 219 2.02 -7.55 7.64
C SER A 219 2.86 -8.81 7.86
N THR A 220 3.90 -9.02 7.04
CA THR A 220 4.70 -10.24 7.01
C THR A 220 6.05 -10.11 7.72
N ARG A 221 6.65 -8.91 7.74
CA ARG A 221 7.98 -8.63 8.34
C ARG A 221 8.22 -9.22 9.74
N LEU A 222 7.25 -9.07 10.64
CA LEU A 222 7.33 -9.58 12.02
C LEU A 222 6.39 -10.77 12.29
N ASN A 223 5.77 -11.34 11.25
CA ASN A 223 4.84 -12.45 11.41
C ASN A 223 5.58 -13.79 11.31
N PRO A 224 5.64 -14.60 12.39
CA PRO A 224 6.35 -15.87 12.37
C PRO A 224 5.79 -16.85 11.32
N ARG A 225 4.49 -16.76 11.00
CA ARG A 225 3.85 -17.59 9.96
C ARG A 225 4.21 -17.18 8.54
N ALA A 226 4.65 -15.95 8.33
CA ALA A 226 4.98 -15.44 7.01
C ALA A 226 6.33 -15.97 6.46
N ARG A 227 7.17 -16.61 7.31
CA ARG A 227 8.41 -17.23 6.83
C ARG A 227 8.17 -18.30 5.76
N LEU A 228 7.01 -18.95 5.78
CA LEU A 228 6.61 -19.97 4.80
C LEU A 228 6.12 -19.38 3.48
N LEU A 229 5.96 -18.04 3.39
CA LEU A 229 5.42 -17.34 2.21
C LEU A 229 6.43 -16.38 1.59
N ARG A 230 7.70 -16.40 2.01
CA ARG A 230 8.75 -15.51 1.45
C ARG A 230 8.89 -15.66 -0.05
N ASP A 231 9.04 -16.90 -0.52
CA ASP A 231 9.18 -17.20 -1.95
C ASP A 231 7.97 -16.72 -2.76
N ARG A 232 6.78 -16.71 -2.15
CA ARG A 232 5.55 -16.17 -2.76
C ARG A 232 5.60 -14.65 -2.86
N LEU A 233 5.98 -13.95 -1.80
CA LEU A 233 6.10 -12.49 -1.80
C LEU A 233 7.15 -12.02 -2.80
N GLU A 234 8.29 -12.71 -2.88
CA GLU A 234 9.35 -12.40 -3.86
C GLU A 234 8.88 -12.62 -5.30
N ARG A 235 7.98 -13.58 -5.55
CA ARG A 235 7.34 -13.78 -6.85
C ARG A 235 6.32 -12.68 -7.15
N ASP A 236 5.46 -12.33 -6.19
CA ASP A 236 4.47 -11.26 -6.34
C ASP A 236 5.15 -9.88 -6.56
N GLU A 237 6.28 -9.62 -5.91
CA GLU A 237 7.09 -8.41 -6.12
C GLU A 237 7.69 -8.36 -7.53
N ARG A 238 8.27 -9.48 -8.00
CA ARG A 238 8.77 -9.60 -9.38
C ARG A 238 7.67 -9.43 -10.42
N LEU A 239 6.49 -9.99 -10.16
CA LEU A 239 5.31 -9.80 -11.01
C LEU A 239 4.90 -8.33 -11.04
N LEU A 240 4.84 -7.64 -9.89
CA LEU A 240 4.51 -6.22 -9.82
C LEU A 240 5.49 -5.34 -10.60
N LEU A 241 6.79 -5.65 -10.54
CA LEU A 241 7.81 -4.96 -11.33
C LEU A 241 7.56 -5.13 -12.82
N THR A 242 7.29 -6.36 -13.26
CA THR A 242 6.97 -6.70 -14.65
C THR A 242 5.72 -5.95 -15.14
N LEU A 243 4.63 -6.02 -14.38
CA LEU A 243 3.38 -5.32 -14.69
C LEU A 243 3.55 -3.80 -14.69
N THR A 244 4.37 -3.24 -13.79
CA THR A 244 4.70 -1.82 -13.78
C THR A 244 5.38 -1.38 -15.07
N VAL A 245 6.36 -2.16 -15.55
CA VAL A 245 7.07 -1.85 -16.81
C VAL A 245 6.07 -1.85 -17.96
N LEU A 246 5.29 -2.92 -18.11
CA LEU A 246 4.27 -3.07 -19.14
C LEU A 246 3.23 -1.95 -19.12
N ALA A 247 2.74 -1.60 -17.93
CA ALA A 247 1.79 -0.50 -17.78
C ALA A 247 2.38 0.83 -18.25
N ASN A 248 3.64 1.13 -17.92
CA ASN A 248 4.29 2.36 -18.37
C ASN A 248 4.48 2.38 -19.90
N ARG A 249 4.78 1.23 -20.53
CA ARG A 249 4.87 1.12 -22.00
C ARG A 249 3.53 1.39 -22.67
N VAL A 250 2.47 0.71 -22.25
CA VAL A 250 1.15 0.91 -22.87
C VAL A 250 0.61 2.32 -22.61
N ILE A 251 0.90 2.93 -21.47
CA ILE A 251 0.61 4.35 -21.20
C ILE A 251 1.36 5.26 -22.20
N GLY A 252 2.63 4.98 -22.45
CA GLY A 252 3.46 5.69 -23.43
C GLY A 252 2.90 5.57 -24.85
N MET A 253 2.53 4.36 -25.26
CA MET A 253 1.90 4.09 -26.56
C MET A 253 0.56 4.81 -26.69
N SER A 254 -0.33 4.68 -25.70
CA SER A 254 -1.64 5.37 -25.70
C SER A 254 -1.49 6.87 -25.83
N ARG A 255 -0.52 7.47 -25.13
CA ARG A 255 -0.23 8.90 -25.24
C ARG A 255 0.34 9.26 -26.61
N THR A 256 1.29 8.48 -27.12
CA THR A 256 1.90 8.70 -28.43
C THR A 256 0.88 8.64 -29.55
N ILE A 257 -0.06 7.69 -29.48
CA ILE A 257 -1.16 7.56 -30.45
C ILE A 257 -2.13 8.74 -30.35
N ALA A 258 -2.53 9.13 -29.14
CA ALA A 258 -3.44 10.25 -28.92
C ALA A 258 -2.82 11.61 -29.34
N ASP A 259 -1.55 11.87 -28.98
CA ASP A 259 -0.84 13.09 -29.33
C ASP A 259 -0.55 13.19 -30.85
N ARG A 260 -0.68 12.08 -31.60
CA ARG A 260 -0.46 11.99 -33.05
C ARG A 260 -1.69 11.52 -33.81
N GLU A 261 -2.89 11.79 -33.29
CA GLU A 261 -4.15 11.35 -33.90
C GLU A 261 -4.27 11.77 -35.38
N GLU A 262 -3.85 12.98 -35.73
CA GLU A 262 -3.84 13.49 -37.11
C GLU A 262 -2.97 12.64 -38.06
N ALA A 263 -1.86 12.07 -37.58
CA ALA A 263 -0.99 11.22 -38.39
C ALA A 263 -1.71 9.92 -38.81
N PHE A 264 -2.63 9.43 -37.97
CA PHE A 264 -3.43 8.25 -38.27
C PHE A 264 -4.59 8.52 -39.26
N ALA A 265 -4.79 9.77 -39.69
CA ALA A 265 -5.64 10.08 -40.83
C ALA A 265 -4.98 9.71 -42.17
N ASP A 266 -3.64 9.56 -42.21
CA ASP A 266 -2.92 9.13 -43.40
C ASP A 266 -3.13 7.61 -43.67
N PRO A 267 -3.74 7.23 -44.82
CA PRO A 267 -3.89 5.83 -45.19
C PRO A 267 -2.55 5.10 -45.41
N ALA A 268 -1.45 5.81 -45.69
CA ALA A 268 -0.13 5.22 -45.83
C ALA A 268 0.36 4.66 -44.48
N LEU A 269 0.22 5.44 -43.40
CA LEU A 269 0.61 5.01 -42.05
C LEU A 269 -0.24 3.83 -41.56
N THR A 270 -1.57 3.92 -41.68
CA THR A 270 -2.47 2.87 -41.17
C THR A 270 -2.39 1.56 -41.96
N ARG A 271 -1.92 1.60 -43.21
CA ARG A 271 -1.67 0.41 -44.04
C ARG A 271 -0.23 -0.09 -43.97
N ASP A 272 0.66 0.63 -43.30
CA ASP A 272 2.05 0.24 -43.14
C ASP A 272 2.14 -1.16 -42.50
N PRO A 273 2.94 -2.08 -43.07
CA PRO A 273 3.06 -3.44 -42.56
C PRO A 273 3.63 -3.49 -41.13
N THR A 274 4.50 -2.56 -40.77
CA THR A 274 5.10 -2.45 -39.43
C THR A 274 4.04 -2.00 -38.43
N VAL A 275 3.21 -1.02 -38.75
CA VAL A 275 2.09 -0.59 -37.88
C VAL A 275 1.11 -1.74 -37.62
N ARG A 276 0.74 -2.51 -38.65
CA ARG A 276 -0.09 -3.70 -38.46
C ARG A 276 0.59 -4.77 -37.60
N ARG A 277 1.90 -4.92 -37.71
CA ARG A 277 2.67 -5.85 -36.89
C ARG A 277 2.72 -5.41 -35.43
N ILE A 278 2.95 -4.13 -35.16
CA ILE A 278 2.85 -3.54 -33.81
C ILE A 278 1.46 -3.82 -33.23
N ALA A 279 0.39 -3.59 -34.00
CA ALA A 279 -0.98 -3.87 -33.55
C ALA A 279 -1.19 -5.34 -33.19
N SER A 280 -0.66 -6.27 -33.99
CA SER A 280 -0.74 -7.70 -33.69
C SER A 280 0.09 -8.09 -32.48
N GLU A 281 1.30 -7.54 -32.30
CA GLU A 281 2.14 -7.82 -31.14
C GLU A 281 1.55 -7.23 -29.86
N SER A 282 0.90 -6.06 -29.89
CA SER A 282 0.17 -5.54 -28.73
C SER A 282 -0.90 -6.52 -28.24
N ARG A 283 -1.65 -7.14 -29.15
CA ARG A 283 -2.65 -8.17 -28.78
C ARG A 283 -2.01 -9.45 -28.23
N ARG A 284 -0.83 -9.84 -28.73
CA ARG A 284 -0.06 -10.97 -28.18
C ARG A 284 0.45 -10.66 -26.76
N ILE A 285 0.98 -9.45 -26.53
CA ILE A 285 1.37 -8.98 -25.21
C ILE A 285 0.16 -8.99 -24.26
N ALA A 286 -1.00 -8.49 -24.69
CA ALA A 286 -2.22 -8.52 -23.89
C ALA A 286 -2.58 -9.96 -23.46
N HIS A 287 -2.50 -10.90 -24.39
CA HIS A 287 -2.74 -12.31 -24.11
C HIS A 287 -1.74 -12.89 -23.10
N GLU A 288 -0.45 -12.59 -23.28
CA GLU A 288 0.61 -13.11 -22.41
C GLU A 288 0.56 -12.53 -20.99
N VAL A 289 0.17 -11.27 -20.83
CA VAL A 289 -0.06 -10.66 -19.51
C VAL A 289 -1.17 -11.39 -18.75
N ARG A 290 -2.27 -11.77 -19.43
CA ARG A 290 -3.34 -12.58 -18.83
C ARG A 290 -2.83 -13.97 -18.47
N ALA A 291 -2.06 -14.61 -19.36
CA ALA A 291 -1.45 -15.91 -19.10
C ALA A 291 -0.53 -15.90 -17.89
N LEU A 292 0.34 -14.89 -17.78
CA LEU A 292 1.32 -14.76 -16.71
C LEU A 292 0.66 -14.70 -15.33
N VAL A 293 -0.39 -13.88 -15.18
CA VAL A 293 -1.08 -13.72 -13.88
C VAL A 293 -1.91 -14.95 -13.52
N ASP A 294 -2.49 -15.63 -14.50
CA ASP A 294 -3.26 -16.86 -14.29
C ASP A 294 -2.35 -18.06 -13.97
N GLN A 295 -1.16 -18.14 -14.59
CA GLN A 295 -0.12 -19.11 -14.23
C GLN A 295 0.39 -18.90 -12.81
N HIS A 296 0.68 -17.66 -12.41
CA HIS A 296 1.04 -17.35 -11.03
C HIS A 296 -0.05 -17.79 -10.02
N ALA A 297 -1.33 -17.65 -10.40
CA ALA A 297 -2.43 -18.15 -9.57
C ALA A 297 -2.47 -19.69 -9.50
N LEU A 298 -2.07 -20.40 -10.56
CA LEU A 298 -1.98 -21.86 -10.58
C LEU A 298 -0.81 -22.42 -9.79
N ASP A 299 0.38 -21.83 -9.95
CA ASP A 299 1.61 -22.31 -9.28
C ASP A 299 1.49 -22.22 -7.75
N ASP A 300 0.68 -21.28 -7.27
CA ASP A 300 0.36 -21.16 -5.86
C ASP A 300 -0.81 -22.04 -5.39
N GLY A 301 -1.34 -22.90 -6.27
CA GLY A 301 -2.44 -23.82 -6.01
C GLY A 301 -3.79 -23.11 -5.82
N ARG A 302 -3.93 -21.87 -6.30
CA ARG A 302 -5.09 -20.99 -6.06
C ARG A 302 -6.21 -21.21 -7.08
N THR A 303 -5.87 -21.79 -8.22
CA THR A 303 -6.80 -22.32 -9.22
C THR A 303 -6.37 -23.75 -9.57
N THR A 304 -7.31 -24.57 -10.03
CA THR A 304 -7.04 -25.95 -10.49
C THR A 304 -7.10 -26.06 -12.02
N SER A 305 -7.41 -24.96 -12.71
CA SER A 305 -7.58 -24.93 -14.15
C SER A 305 -7.20 -23.58 -14.74
N MET A 306 -6.31 -23.59 -15.74
CA MET A 306 -6.10 -22.43 -16.61
C MET A 306 -7.42 -22.03 -17.28
N PRO A 307 -7.79 -20.74 -17.29
CA PRO A 307 -8.77 -20.25 -18.23
C PRO A 307 -8.35 -20.63 -19.65
N ARG A 308 -9.31 -20.96 -20.52
CA ARG A 308 -8.99 -21.16 -21.94
C ARG A 308 -8.60 -19.80 -22.52
N LEU A 309 -7.30 -19.59 -22.66
CA LEU A 309 -6.73 -18.43 -23.30
C LEU A 309 -6.71 -18.71 -24.80
N ASP A 310 -7.75 -18.28 -25.51
CA ASP A 310 -7.79 -18.34 -26.97
C ASP A 310 -7.17 -17.04 -27.53
N GLY A 311 -5.93 -17.10 -28.00
CA GLY A 311 -5.23 -15.93 -28.54
C GLY A 311 -3.83 -16.24 -29.08
N PRO A 312 -3.24 -15.30 -29.84
CA PRO A 312 -1.91 -15.50 -30.41
C PRO A 312 -0.83 -15.37 -29.33
N MET A 313 0.06 -16.36 -29.22
CA MET A 313 1.24 -16.30 -28.34
C MET A 313 2.29 -15.33 -28.86
N LEU A 314 3.20 -14.83 -28.02
CA LEU A 314 4.37 -14.10 -28.54
C LEU A 314 5.16 -14.97 -29.51
N THR A 315 5.61 -14.35 -30.60
CA THR A 315 6.35 -15.00 -31.69
C THR A 315 7.69 -14.29 -31.91
N GLU A 316 8.48 -14.72 -32.90
CA GLU A 316 9.80 -14.15 -33.22
C GLU A 316 9.81 -12.59 -33.28
N PRO A 317 10.90 -11.93 -32.84
CA PRO A 317 11.02 -10.46 -32.77
C PRO A 317 10.63 -9.72 -34.05
N ILE A 318 10.15 -8.48 -33.89
CA ILE A 318 9.86 -7.61 -35.04
C ILE A 318 11.17 -7.20 -35.72
N ALA A 319 11.49 -7.81 -36.87
CA ALA A 319 12.44 -7.26 -37.82
C ALA A 319 11.75 -6.18 -38.67
N VAL A 320 12.35 -4.98 -38.74
CA VAL A 320 11.96 -3.89 -39.65
C VAL A 320 12.96 -3.85 -40.81
N PRO A 321 12.63 -4.39 -41.99
CA PRO A 321 13.57 -4.39 -43.10
C PRO A 321 13.77 -3.00 -43.74
N THR A 322 12.75 -2.14 -43.71
CA THR A 322 12.81 -0.76 -44.24
C THR A 322 11.90 0.19 -43.44
N PRO A 323 12.42 1.32 -42.91
CA PRO A 323 11.62 2.32 -42.19
C PRO A 323 10.64 3.07 -43.11
N ASP A 324 9.47 3.48 -42.58
CA ASP A 324 8.53 4.36 -43.28
C ASP A 324 9.16 5.74 -43.54
N PRO A 325 9.10 6.28 -44.77
CA PRO A 325 9.82 7.49 -45.14
C PRO A 325 9.34 8.76 -44.42
N VAL A 326 8.10 8.79 -43.91
CA VAL A 326 7.47 9.98 -43.32
C VAL A 326 7.28 9.83 -41.81
N HIS A 327 6.88 8.64 -41.36
CA HIS A 327 6.47 8.39 -39.98
C HIS A 327 7.46 7.54 -39.16
N TRP A 328 8.70 7.35 -39.64
CA TRP A 328 9.69 6.49 -38.98
C TRP A 328 9.90 6.77 -37.49
N VAL A 329 9.81 8.03 -37.03
CA VAL A 329 9.96 8.38 -35.61
C VAL A 329 8.81 7.80 -34.77
N LEU A 330 7.57 7.95 -35.24
CA LEU A 330 6.37 7.44 -34.56
C LEU A 330 6.40 5.91 -34.52
N ILE A 331 6.65 5.28 -35.66
CA ILE A 331 6.72 3.82 -35.78
C ILE A 331 7.88 3.29 -34.92
N GLY A 332 9.04 3.94 -34.94
CA GLY A 332 10.20 3.58 -34.13
C GLY A 332 9.93 3.65 -32.63
N ALA A 333 9.24 4.70 -32.16
CA ALA A 333 8.86 4.83 -30.75
C ALA A 333 7.91 3.69 -30.32
N LEU A 334 6.88 3.40 -31.12
CA LEU A 334 5.93 2.33 -30.83
C LEU A 334 6.58 0.93 -30.88
N LEU A 335 7.52 0.71 -31.81
CA LEU A 335 8.29 -0.53 -31.88
C LEU A 335 9.16 -0.73 -30.65
N GLU A 336 9.82 0.34 -30.18
CA GLU A 336 10.66 0.27 -29.00
C GLU A 336 9.85 -0.04 -27.75
N ASP A 337 8.65 0.54 -27.60
CA ASP A 337 7.74 0.22 -26.51
C ASP A 337 7.28 -1.25 -26.56
N VAL A 338 6.98 -1.79 -27.74
CA VAL A 338 6.64 -3.22 -27.93
C VAL A 338 7.84 -4.12 -27.62
N ARG A 339 9.04 -3.78 -28.10
CA ARG A 339 10.27 -4.54 -27.84
C ARG A 339 10.55 -4.64 -26.35
N GLN A 340 10.52 -3.51 -25.65
CA GLN A 340 10.77 -3.46 -24.21
C GLN A 340 9.68 -4.16 -23.40
N ALA A 341 8.42 -4.11 -23.84
CA ALA A 341 7.35 -4.88 -23.22
C ALA A 341 7.60 -6.39 -23.34
N ARG A 342 8.02 -6.87 -24.51
CA ARG A 342 8.38 -8.28 -24.72
C ARG A 342 9.55 -8.73 -23.85
N GLU A 343 10.64 -7.96 -23.84
CA GLU A 343 11.81 -8.28 -23.01
C GLU A 343 11.45 -8.36 -21.52
N SER A 344 10.53 -7.51 -21.06
CA SER A 344 10.05 -7.58 -19.68
C SER A 344 9.22 -8.84 -19.38
N LEU A 345 8.44 -9.34 -20.34
CA LEU A 345 7.68 -10.59 -20.21
C LEU A 345 8.61 -11.81 -20.23
N GLU A 346 9.58 -11.83 -21.15
CA GLU A 346 10.59 -12.89 -21.25
C GLU A 346 11.39 -12.99 -19.94
N ALA A 347 11.90 -11.86 -19.43
CA ALA A 347 12.60 -11.82 -18.14
C ALA A 347 11.71 -12.21 -16.95
N GLY A 348 10.41 -11.87 -17.00
CA GLY A 348 9.44 -12.28 -15.98
C GLY A 348 9.14 -13.78 -15.99
N SER A 349 9.26 -14.43 -17.15
CA SER A 349 9.02 -15.87 -17.33
C SER A 349 10.23 -16.75 -16.97
N GLU A 350 11.47 -16.27 -17.19
CA GLU A 350 12.71 -17.01 -16.90
C GLU A 350 13.07 -17.02 -15.40
N GLY A 351 12.43 -16.18 -14.59
CA GLY A 351 12.63 -16.12 -13.14
C GLY A 351 11.81 -17.12 -12.31
N VAL A 352 11.05 -18.02 -12.96
CA VAL A 352 10.20 -19.06 -12.34
C VAL A 352 11.00 -20.34 -12.12
#